data_AF-A0A2A2RBW3-F1
#
_entry.id   AF-A0A2A2RBW3-F1
#
_cell.length_a   1.000
_cell.length_b   1.000
_cell.length_c   1.000
_cell.angle_alpha   90.00
_cell.angle_beta   90.00
_cell.angle_gamma   90.00
#
_symmetry.space_group_name_H-M   'P 1'
#
loop_
_entity.id
_entity.type
_entity.pdbx_description
1 polymer ?
#
loop_
_entity_poly.entity_id
_entity_poly.type
_entity_poly.pdbx_seq_one_letter_code
_entity_poly.pdbx_strand_id
1 'polypeptide(L)'
;MKTPKQKPTDQPAVAIQVLADSAPAAVEIPLRDRLAYTLQEAAALCGVSYVSVWRLVKRGKIKTCGALRHKLVSKTELERFLTNTQEAA
;
A
#
# COMPACT_ATOMS: atom_id res chain seq x y z
N MET A 1 42.55 8.30 16.69
CA MET A 1 42.50 6.82 16.63
C MET A 1 41.05 6.39 16.76
N LYS A 2 40.52 5.67 15.78
CA LYS A 2 39.11 5.24 15.72
C LYS A 2 38.92 4.02 16.60
N THR A 3 38.10 4.11 17.64
CA THR A 3 37.71 2.97 18.47
C THR A 3 36.70 2.11 17.72
N PRO A 4 36.88 0.77 17.61
CA PRO A 4 35.94 -0.08 16.90
C PRO A 4 34.71 -0.37 17.80
N LYS A 5 33.51 -0.08 17.28
CA LYS A 5 32.26 -0.52 17.90
C LYS A 5 32.06 -2.01 17.60
N GLN A 6 32.42 -2.86 18.56
CA GLN A 6 31.98 -4.25 18.59
C GLN A 6 30.46 -4.27 18.83
N LYS A 7 29.71 -4.99 17.99
CA LYS A 7 28.30 -5.30 18.22
C LYS A 7 28.25 -6.76 18.68
N PRO A 8 28.06 -7.04 19.98
CA PRO A 8 27.90 -8.41 20.43
C PRO A 8 26.53 -8.93 19.96
N THR A 9 26.60 -9.97 19.14
CA THR A 9 25.48 -10.86 18.82
C THR A 9 25.17 -11.63 20.09
N ASP A 10 24.12 -11.24 20.79
CA ASP A 10 23.46 -12.08 21.78
C ASP A 10 21.96 -11.84 21.65
N GLN A 11 21.30 -12.70 20.88
CA GLN A 11 19.88 -12.95 21.10
C GLN A 11 19.78 -14.13 22.06
N PRO A 12 19.34 -13.92 23.31
CA PRO A 12 18.78 -15.00 24.09
C PRO A 12 17.25 -14.94 24.10
N ALA A 13 16.69 -16.11 23.79
CA ALA A 13 15.55 -16.72 24.47
C ALA A 13 14.19 -15.99 24.48
N VAL A 14 13.30 -16.52 23.63
CA VAL A 14 11.95 -17.02 23.97
C VAL A 14 11.33 -16.43 25.24
N ALA A 15 10.31 -15.59 25.05
CA ALA A 15 9.23 -15.39 26.01
C ALA A 15 7.92 -15.26 25.24
N ILE A 16 7.18 -16.36 25.16
CA ILE A 16 5.76 -16.37 24.79
C ILE A 16 4.98 -16.22 26.08
N GLN A 17 4.09 -15.23 26.15
CA GLN A 17 2.75 -15.20 26.77
C GLN A 17 2.40 -13.70 26.98
N VAL A 18 1.19 -13.22 26.70
CA VAL A 18 -0.07 -13.51 27.41
C VAL A 18 -1.27 -13.10 26.54
N LEU A 19 -2.39 -13.80 26.77
CA LEU A 19 -3.70 -13.69 26.14
C LEU A 19 -4.49 -12.38 26.45
N ALA A 20 -5.36 -12.06 25.49
CA ALA A 20 -6.66 -11.40 25.62
C ALA A 20 -6.72 -9.88 25.87
N ASP A 21 -6.95 -9.13 24.79
CA ASP A 21 -8.11 -8.23 24.74
C ASP A 21 -8.63 -8.11 23.29
N SER A 22 -9.95 -8.01 23.14
CA SER A 22 -10.66 -8.15 21.86
C SER A 22 -10.35 -7.02 20.87
N ALA A 23 -9.54 -7.29 19.85
CA ALA A 23 -9.53 -6.51 18.61
C ALA A 23 -10.37 -7.26 17.57
N PRO A 24 -11.31 -6.62 16.84
CA PRO A 24 -12.00 -7.32 15.77
C PRO A 24 -10.91 -7.82 14.83
N ALA A 25 -10.86 -9.14 14.62
CA ALA A 25 -9.95 -9.78 13.69
C ALA A 25 -9.92 -8.90 12.44
N ALA A 26 -8.79 -8.23 12.21
CA ALA A 26 -8.63 -7.36 11.07
C ALA A 26 -8.91 -8.25 9.87
N VAL A 27 -10.08 -8.07 9.26
CA VAL A 27 -10.47 -8.86 8.10
C VAL A 27 -9.40 -8.54 7.07
N GLU A 28 -8.46 -9.46 6.87
CA GLU A 28 -7.44 -9.35 5.85
C GLU A 28 -8.13 -9.59 4.51
N ILE A 29 -8.95 -8.61 4.10
CA ILE A 29 -9.58 -8.61 2.79
C ILE A 29 -8.41 -8.58 1.80
N PRO A 30 -8.23 -9.66 1.00
CA PRO A 30 -7.16 -9.69 0.04
C PRO A 30 -7.34 -8.48 -0.89
N LEU A 31 -6.24 -7.84 -1.30
CA LEU A 31 -6.29 -6.57 -2.02
C LEU A 31 -7.28 -6.60 -3.20
N ARG A 32 -7.42 -7.72 -3.89
CA ARG A 32 -8.34 -7.87 -5.03
C ARG A 32 -9.82 -7.62 -4.72
N ASP A 33 -10.22 -7.78 -3.45
CA ASP A 33 -11.61 -7.67 -3.00
C ASP A 33 -11.96 -6.30 -2.40
N ARG A 34 -10.96 -5.41 -2.23
CA ARG A 34 -11.19 -4.05 -1.71
C ARG A 34 -11.78 -3.14 -2.79
N LEU A 35 -12.68 -2.24 -2.39
CA LEU A 35 -13.32 -1.27 -3.31
C LEU A 35 -12.44 -0.06 -3.62
N ALA A 36 -11.50 0.25 -2.72
CA ALA A 36 -10.57 1.37 -2.86
C ALA A 36 -9.19 1.01 -2.33
N TYR A 37 -8.18 1.63 -2.94
CA TYR A 37 -6.77 1.34 -2.75
C TYR A 37 -6.01 2.61 -2.40
N THR A 38 -5.02 2.48 -1.54
CA THR A 38 -3.99 3.51 -1.42
C THR A 38 -3.18 3.61 -2.72
N LEU A 39 -2.44 4.70 -2.89
CA LEU A 39 -1.56 4.85 -4.05
C LEU A 39 -0.47 3.75 -4.14
N GLN A 40 -0.01 3.22 -2.99
CA GLN A 40 0.96 2.12 -2.97
C GLN A 40 0.31 0.80 -3.40
N GLU A 41 -0.88 0.51 -2.89
CA GLU A 41 -1.63 -0.70 -3.27
C GLU A 41 -2.04 -0.66 -4.75
N ALA A 42 -2.50 0.50 -5.24
CA ALA A 42 -2.79 0.70 -6.65
C ALA A 42 -1.56 0.47 -7.53
N ALA A 43 -0.38 0.91 -7.08
CA ALA A 43 0.88 0.67 -7.77
C ALA A 43 1.21 -0.84 -7.82
N ALA A 44 1.05 -1.54 -6.70
CA ALA A 44 1.25 -2.99 -6.62
C ALA A 44 0.26 -3.76 -7.52
N LEU A 45 -1.01 -3.36 -7.56
CA LEU A 45 -2.03 -3.98 -8.40
C LEU A 45 -1.78 -3.78 -9.88
N CYS A 46 -1.36 -2.57 -10.28
CA CYS A 46 -1.03 -2.27 -11.67
C CYS A 46 0.37 -2.76 -12.09
N GLY A 47 1.19 -3.26 -11.16
CA GLY A 47 2.57 -3.68 -11.43
C GLY A 47 3.51 -2.52 -11.79
N VAL A 48 3.24 -1.32 -11.31
CA VAL A 48 4.01 -0.09 -11.62
C VAL A 48 4.63 0.51 -10.36
N SER A 49 5.60 1.42 -10.54
CA SER A 49 6.17 2.14 -9.41
C SER A 49 5.16 3.13 -8.78
N TYR A 50 5.25 3.33 -7.46
CA TYR A 50 4.48 4.35 -6.74
C TYR A 50 4.63 5.75 -7.37
N VAL A 51 5.84 6.10 -7.79
CA VAL A 51 6.14 7.40 -8.41
C VAL A 51 5.34 7.59 -9.70
N SER A 52 5.17 6.53 -10.49
CA SER A 52 4.36 6.56 -11.70
C SER A 52 2.89 6.85 -11.39
N VAL A 53 2.30 6.14 -10.42
CA VAL A 53 0.91 6.37 -9.99
C VAL A 53 0.72 7.78 -9.45
N TRP A 54 1.63 8.24 -8.60
CA TRP A 54 1.59 9.58 -8.05
C TRP A 54 1.65 10.65 -9.15
N ARG A 55 2.50 10.47 -10.18
CA ARG A 55 2.55 11.36 -11.34
C ARG A 55 1.25 11.36 -12.14
N LEU A 56 0.60 10.21 -12.32
CA LEU A 56 -0.69 10.10 -13.01
C LEU A 56 -1.79 10.85 -12.26
N VAL A 57 -1.82 10.73 -10.93
CA VAL A 57 -2.74 11.49 -10.07
C VAL A 57 -2.44 12.98 -10.14
N LYS A 58 -1.17 13.38 -10.06
CA LYS A 58 -0.77 14.79 -10.15
C LYS A 58 -1.13 15.42 -11.51
N ARG A 59 -1.08 14.63 -12.58
CA ARG A 59 -1.50 15.04 -13.94
C ARG A 59 -3.03 14.99 -14.14
N GLY A 60 -3.80 14.51 -13.15
CA GLY A 60 -5.25 14.39 -13.25
C GLY A 60 -5.74 13.25 -14.14
N LYS A 61 -4.87 12.30 -14.52
CA LYS A 61 -5.27 11.13 -15.32
C LYS A 61 -6.03 10.09 -14.51
N ILE A 62 -5.66 9.94 -13.24
CA ILE A 62 -6.33 9.08 -12.26
C ILE A 62 -6.97 9.98 -11.21
N LYS A 63 -8.29 9.86 -11.02
CA LYS A 63 -8.99 10.58 -9.94
C LYS A 63 -8.79 9.87 -8.59
N THR A 64 -8.64 10.65 -7.54
CA THR A 64 -8.59 10.15 -6.16
C THR A 64 -9.80 10.60 -5.37
N CYS A 65 -10.28 9.77 -4.45
CA CYS A 65 -11.29 10.17 -3.49
C CYS A 65 -10.71 11.22 -2.52
N GLY A 66 -11.19 12.46 -2.62
CA GLY A 66 -10.73 13.59 -1.82
C GLY A 66 -11.46 13.78 -0.49
N ALA A 67 -12.50 12.99 -0.22
CA ALA A 67 -13.29 13.07 1.01
C ALA A 67 -12.54 12.53 2.25
N LEU A 68 -11.42 11.84 2.05
CA LEU A 68 -10.62 11.23 3.11
C LEU A 68 -9.26 11.92 3.24
N ARG A 69 -8.67 11.83 4.45
CA ARG A 69 -7.32 12.35 4.75
C ARG A 69 -6.24 11.77 3.83
N HIS A 70 -6.41 10.52 3.40
CA HIS A 70 -5.49 9.82 2.53
C HIS A 70 -6.05 9.73 1.10
N LYS A 71 -5.17 9.86 0.11
CA LYS A 71 -5.52 9.70 -1.29
C LYS A 71 -5.80 8.22 -1.56
N LEU A 72 -7.08 7.91 -1.77
CA LEU A 72 -7.52 6.60 -2.21
C LEU A 72 -7.95 6.65 -3.68
N VAL A 73 -7.72 5.56 -4.40
CA VAL A 73 -8.18 5.36 -5.78
C VAL A 73 -9.21 4.24 -5.74
N SER A 74 -10.39 4.44 -6.33
CA SER A 74 -11.38 3.38 -6.42
C SER A 74 -10.96 2.33 -7.46
N LYS A 75 -11.41 1.09 -7.26
CA LYS A 75 -11.24 0.02 -8.25
C LYS A 75 -11.77 0.43 -9.63
N THR A 76 -12.95 1.03 -9.67
CA THR A 76 -13.61 1.51 -10.89
C THR A 76 -12.80 2.55 -11.66
N GLU A 77 -12.07 3.43 -10.96
CA GLU A 77 -11.26 4.45 -11.62
C GLU A 77 -9.98 3.84 -12.21
N LEU A 78 -9.38 2.84 -11.55
CA LEU A 78 -8.26 2.08 -12.10
C LEU A 78 -8.68 1.31 -13.36
N GLU A 79 -9.82 0.63 -13.31
CA GLU A 79 -10.40 -0.07 -14.46
C GLU A 79 -10.66 0.90 -15.63
N ARG A 80 -11.34 2.02 -15.38
CA ARG A 80 -11.56 3.09 -16.36
C ARG A 80 -10.25 3.58 -16.99
N PHE A 81 -9.22 3.82 -16.18
CA PHE A 81 -7.92 4.29 -16.67
C PHE A 81 -7.26 3.28 -17.60
N LEU A 82 -7.31 1.99 -17.26
CA LEU A 82 -6.73 0.93 -18.07
C LEU A 82 -7.49 0.74 -19.39
N THR A 83 -8.82 0.70 -19.36
CA THR A 83 -9.65 0.59 -20.57
C THR A 83 -9.40 1.76 -21.53
N ASN A 84 -9.43 2.99 -21.03
CA ASN A 84 -9.19 4.18 -21.87
C ASN A 84 -7.78 4.22 -22.47
N THR A 85 -6.80 3.61 -21.82
CA THR A 85 -5.41 3.57 -22.33
C THR A 85 -5.25 2.49 -23.39
N GLN A 86 -6.01 1.38 -23.32
CA GLN A 86 -5.97 0.31 -24.31
C GLN A 86 -6.59 0.70 -25.65
N GLU A 87 -7.57 1.61 -25.67
CA GLU A 87 -8.21 2.08 -26.92
C GLU A 87 -7.40 3.16 -27.65
N ALA A 88 -6.45 3.80 -26.97
CA ALA A 88 -5.65 4.89 -27.53
C ALA A 88 -4.28 4.43 -28.07
N ALA A 89 -4.01 3.13 -28.05
CA ALA A 89 -2.77 2.49 -28.51
C ALA A 89 -3.03 1.69 -29.80
#